data_AF-A0A8C5JKU7-F1
#
_entry.id   AF-A0A8C5JKU7-F1
#
_cell.length_a   1.000
_cell.length_b   1.000
_cell.length_c   1.000
_cell.angle_alpha   90.00
_cell.angle_beta   90.00
_cell.angle_gamma   90.00
#
_symmetry.space_group_name_H-M   'P 1'
#
loop_
_entity.id
_entity.type
_entity.pdbx_description
1 polymer ?
#
loop_
_entity_poly.entity_id
_entity_poly.type
_entity_poly.pdbx_seq_one_letter_code
_entity_poly.pdbx_strand_id
1 'polypeptide(L)'
;MSAALQVTAFGLALLSTLFLLLATCTDCWMVNADDSLEVSHKCRGLWRECVTNMQDGVRTCDQYDSILADHPVKIVVTRTLMITADLLAGLALATLVLGLDCITFLKEDPYVKLKMCYGAGVILCAGILGLIGSVWYAVDVYVERAMLVSHNIFLGVHYDFGWSCWLGMAGSMGCFVASVLLTCCLYACTGQSVSFHPILSQVAFCPPRGRTATRTATSKMYAMDSRV
;
A
#
# COMPACT_ATOMS: atom_id res chain seq x y z
N MET A 1 -16.03 -13.41 -5.18
CA MET A 1 -15.49 -12.03 -5.08
C MET A 1 -15.80 -11.33 -6.40
N SER A 2 -16.32 -10.10 -6.40
CA SER A 2 -16.59 -9.38 -7.66
C SER A 2 -15.27 -9.04 -8.35
N ALA A 3 -15.17 -9.27 -9.66
CA ALA A 3 -13.96 -8.97 -10.45
C ALA A 3 -13.49 -7.51 -10.27
N ALA A 4 -14.43 -6.57 -10.16
CA ALA A 4 -14.13 -5.16 -9.88
C ALA A 4 -13.37 -4.97 -8.56
N LEU A 5 -13.79 -5.63 -7.48
CA LEU A 5 -13.14 -5.52 -6.16
C LEU A 5 -11.73 -6.13 -6.16
N GLN A 6 -11.57 -7.26 -6.84
CA GLN A 6 -10.28 -7.92 -6.98
C GLN A 6 -9.28 -7.06 -7.76
N VAL A 7 -9.72 -6.46 -8.87
CA VAL A 7 -8.88 -5.54 -9.66
C VAL A 7 -8.55 -4.27 -8.88
N THR A 8 -9.50 -3.71 -8.11
CA THR A 8 -9.20 -2.54 -7.27
C THR A 8 -8.21 -2.86 -6.16
N ALA A 9 -8.35 -4.01 -5.50
CA ALA A 9 -7.42 -4.43 -4.44
C ALA A 9 -6.02 -4.70 -5.01
N PHE A 10 -5.95 -5.32 -6.18
CA PHE A 10 -4.70 -5.53 -6.91
C PHE A 10 -4.05 -4.22 -7.32
N GLY A 11 -4.81 -3.28 -7.90
CA GLY A 11 -4.31 -1.96 -8.28
C GLY A 11 -3.81 -1.16 -7.08
N LEU A 12 -4.52 -1.22 -5.96
CA LEU A 12 -4.09 -0.59 -4.71
C LEU A 12 -2.81 -1.22 -4.17
N ALA A 13 -2.73 -2.56 -4.13
CA ALA A 13 -1.53 -3.28 -3.69
C ALA A 13 -0.31 -2.97 -4.57
N LEU A 14 -0.49 -2.90 -5.90
CA LEU A 14 0.53 -2.48 -6.85
C LEU A 14 1.05 -1.07 -6.57
N LEU A 15 0.16 -0.09 -6.48
CA LEU A 15 0.51 1.30 -6.23
C LEU A 15 1.21 1.47 -4.88
N SER A 16 0.73 0.75 -3.87
CA SER A 16 1.29 0.78 -2.52
C SER A 16 2.71 0.21 -2.47
N THR A 17 2.93 -0.92 -3.14
CA THR A 17 4.26 -1.53 -3.27
C THR A 17 5.21 -0.62 -4.05
N LEU A 18 4.72 0.06 -5.09
CA LEU A 18 5.52 1.04 -5.83
C LEU A 18 5.92 2.23 -4.94
N PHE A 19 5.01 2.76 -4.12
CA PHE A 19 5.33 3.84 -3.19
C PHE A 19 6.33 3.43 -2.13
N LEU A 20 6.24 2.21 -1.59
CA LEU A 20 7.24 1.67 -0.67
C LEU A 20 8.63 1.55 -1.33
N LEU A 21 8.69 0.95 -2.53
CA LEU A 21 9.94 0.84 -3.29
C LEU A 21 10.54 2.21 -3.61
N LEU A 22 9.72 3.18 -4.03
CA LEU A 22 10.17 4.54 -4.27
C LEU A 22 10.65 5.21 -2.98
N ALA A 23 9.96 5.04 -1.85
CA ALA A 23 10.39 5.56 -0.55
C ALA A 23 11.75 4.98 -0.13
N THR A 24 11.96 3.68 -0.34
CA THR A 24 13.22 3.00 -0.02
C THR A 24 14.37 3.44 -0.94
N CYS A 25 14.11 3.64 -2.23
CA CYS A 25 15.13 3.99 -3.22
C CYS A 25 15.42 5.50 -3.30
N THR A 26 14.53 6.36 -2.81
CA THR A 26 14.70 7.82 -2.86
C THR A 26 15.38 8.37 -1.62
N ASP A 27 16.26 9.34 -1.84
CA ASP A 27 17.13 9.90 -0.81
C ASP A 27 16.58 11.19 -0.14
N CYS A 28 15.26 11.44 -0.18
CA CYS A 28 14.67 12.65 0.38
C CYS A 28 13.70 12.35 1.52
N TRP A 29 14.23 11.77 2.61
CA TRP A 29 13.47 11.49 3.82
C TRP A 29 13.38 12.69 4.77
N MET A 30 14.43 13.50 4.82
CA MET A 30 14.46 14.79 5.50
C MET A 30 15.03 15.86 4.58
N VAL A 31 14.50 17.08 4.70
CA VAL A 31 14.94 18.26 3.94
C VAL A 31 15.25 19.39 4.91
N ASN A 32 16.32 20.14 4.66
CA ASN A 32 16.60 21.37 5.42
C ASN A 32 15.66 22.51 5.00
N ALA A 33 15.10 23.24 5.96
CA ALA A 33 14.10 24.29 5.78
C ALA A 33 14.70 25.71 5.81
N ASP A 34 15.96 25.87 6.22
CA ASP A 34 16.61 27.17 6.31
C ASP A 34 17.25 27.61 4.99
N ASP A 35 16.48 28.32 4.16
CA ASP A 35 16.95 28.96 2.92
C ASP A 35 17.73 30.26 3.14
N SER A 36 17.76 30.80 4.36
CA SER A 36 18.25 32.16 4.65
C SER A 36 19.71 32.28 5.07
N LEU A 37 20.33 31.19 5.54
CA LEU A 37 21.74 31.16 5.99
C LEU A 37 22.61 30.15 5.23
N GLU A 38 22.01 29.17 4.56
CA GLU A 38 22.72 28.17 3.75
C GLU A 38 22.27 28.27 2.28
N VAL A 39 23.20 28.52 1.36
CA VAL A 39 22.89 28.59 -0.09
C VAL A 39 22.72 27.19 -0.72
N SER A 40 22.25 26.22 0.07
CA SER A 40 22.30 24.80 -0.30
C SER A 40 21.13 24.01 0.28
N HIS A 41 20.35 23.38 -0.59
CA HIS A 41 19.31 22.43 -0.18
C HIS A 41 19.94 21.09 0.16
N LYS A 42 19.81 20.67 1.42
CA LYS A 42 20.28 19.36 1.91
C LYS A 42 19.10 18.39 1.98
N CYS A 43 19.19 17.29 1.23
CA CYS A 43 18.27 16.17 1.27
C CYS A 43 18.98 14.98 1.90
N ARG A 44 18.50 14.52 3.06
CA ARG A 44 19.01 13.32 3.72
C ARG A 44 18.12 12.13 3.40
N GLY A 45 18.74 11.14 2.79
CA GLY A 45 18.13 9.91 2.39
C GLY A 45 18.35 8.80 3.37
N LEU A 46 17.76 7.67 3.06
CA LEU A 46 18.04 6.47 3.81
C LEU A 46 19.42 5.93 3.47
N TRP A 47 19.92 6.09 2.23
CA TRP A 47 21.17 5.50 1.75
C TRP A 47 22.28 6.50 1.43
N ARG A 48 21.88 7.70 0.99
CA ARG A 48 22.79 8.78 0.58
C ARG A 48 22.36 10.10 1.19
N GLU A 49 23.30 11.01 1.33
CA GLU A 49 23.04 12.42 1.59
C GLU A 49 23.31 13.21 0.32
N CYS A 50 22.34 13.99 -0.13
CA CYS A 50 22.47 14.82 -1.32
C CYS A 50 22.42 16.30 -0.92
N VAL A 51 23.42 17.06 -1.36
CA VAL A 51 23.48 18.51 -1.19
C VAL A 51 23.40 19.16 -2.56
N THR A 52 22.45 20.07 -2.73
CA THR A 52 22.27 20.83 -3.97
C THR A 52 22.68 22.28 -3.70
N ASN A 53 23.81 22.69 -4.26
CA ASN A 53 24.28 24.08 -4.15
C ASN A 53 23.44 24.94 -5.10
N MET A 54 22.77 25.98 -4.59
CA MET A 54 21.88 26.81 -5.41
C MET A 54 22.65 27.74 -6.37
N GLN A 55 23.88 28.13 -6.02
CA GLN A 55 24.72 28.99 -6.89
C GLN A 55 25.25 28.29 -8.13
N ASP A 56 25.66 27.02 -8.01
CA ASP A 56 26.22 26.27 -9.14
C ASP A 56 25.18 25.32 -9.78
N GLY A 57 24.04 25.09 -9.13
CA GLY A 57 23.04 24.10 -9.53
C GLY A 57 23.53 22.65 -9.44
N VAL A 58 24.76 22.44 -8.96
CA VAL A 58 25.38 21.11 -8.87
C VAL A 58 24.80 20.37 -7.67
N ARG A 59 24.21 19.20 -7.95
CA ARG A 59 23.78 18.22 -6.96
C ARG A 59 24.90 17.22 -6.72
N THR A 60 25.47 17.25 -5.52
CA THR A 60 26.47 16.27 -5.08
C THR A 60 25.79 15.30 -4.12
N CYS A 61 25.95 14.00 -4.33
CA CYS A 61 25.39 12.98 -3.45
C CYS A 61 26.50 12.09 -2.91
N ASP A 62 26.69 12.14 -1.60
CA ASP A 62 27.67 11.34 -0.89
C ASP A 62 27.00 10.11 -0.28
N GLN A 63 27.65 8.96 -0.44
CA GLN A 63 27.23 7.71 0.18
C GLN A 63 27.69 7.73 1.64
N TYR A 64 26.89 7.16 2.55
CA TYR A 64 27.34 6.99 3.93
C TYR A 64 28.48 5.95 4.01
N ASP A 65 29.72 6.42 4.23
CA ASP A 65 30.97 5.63 4.14
C ASP A 65 31.18 4.59 5.27
N SER A 66 30.34 4.56 6.30
CA SER A 66 30.41 3.51 7.34
C SER A 66 29.05 3.20 7.96
N ILE A 67 28.59 1.98 7.71
CA ILE A 67 27.34 1.42 8.27
C ILE A 67 27.39 1.29 9.81
N LEU A 68 28.57 1.31 10.43
CA LEU A 68 28.76 0.90 11.83
C LEU A 68 29.50 1.89 12.75
N ALA A 69 30.17 2.92 12.23
CA ALA A 69 31.06 3.74 13.08
C ALA A 69 30.38 4.99 13.69
N ASP A 70 29.33 5.53 13.06
CA ASP A 70 28.73 6.81 13.49
C ASP A 70 27.25 6.96 13.11
N HIS A 71 26.59 5.89 12.65
CA HIS A 71 25.21 6.00 12.17
C HIS A 71 24.20 5.83 13.31
N PRO A 72 23.24 6.77 13.46
CA PRO A 72 22.21 6.69 14.49
C PRO A 72 21.34 5.45 14.22
N VAL A 73 21.12 4.66 15.27
CA VAL A 73 20.36 3.40 15.28
C VAL A 73 19.06 3.49 14.47
N LYS A 74 18.43 4.68 14.45
CA LYS A 74 17.25 5.01 13.64
C LYS A 74 17.39 4.64 12.16
N ILE A 75 18.53 4.93 11.51
CA ILE A 75 18.70 4.70 10.06
C ILE A 75 18.79 3.20 9.76
N VAL A 76 19.55 2.45 10.56
CA VAL A 76 19.73 1.01 10.38
C VAL A 76 18.39 0.29 10.59
N VAL A 77 17.68 0.62 11.67
CA VAL A 77 16.36 0.04 11.96
C VAL A 77 15.37 0.35 10.84
N THR A 78 15.26 1.61 10.41
CA THR A 78 14.34 1.99 9.33
C THR A 78 14.69 1.31 8.00
N ARG A 79 15.98 1.17 7.63
CA ARG A 79 16.39 0.39 6.44
C ARG A 79 15.92 -1.05 6.52
N THR A 80 16.16 -1.72 7.64
CA THR A 80 15.76 -3.12 7.80
C THR A 80 14.24 -3.31 7.73
N LEU A 81 13.47 -2.40 8.33
CA LEU A 81 12.01 -2.43 8.30
C LEU A 81 11.45 -2.13 6.91
N MET A 82 12.04 -1.18 6.18
CA MET A 82 11.63 -0.86 4.80
C MET A 82 11.93 -2.00 3.83
N ILE A 83 13.15 -2.53 3.86
CA ILE A 83 13.55 -3.65 2.99
C ILE A 83 12.69 -4.88 3.27
N THR A 84 12.44 -5.21 4.54
CA THR A 84 11.56 -6.33 4.87
C THR A 84 10.13 -6.07 4.39
N ALA A 85 9.58 -4.88 4.62
CA ALA A 85 8.27 -4.51 4.10
C ALA A 85 8.18 -4.62 2.56
N ASP A 86 9.20 -4.18 1.82
CA ASP A 86 9.28 -4.29 0.36
C ASP A 86 9.30 -5.74 -0.11
N LEU A 87 10.10 -6.59 0.52
CA LEU A 87 10.18 -8.02 0.19
C LEU A 87 8.84 -8.73 0.44
N LEU A 88 8.21 -8.44 1.59
CA LEU A 88 6.90 -9.01 1.93
C LEU A 88 5.80 -8.49 1.00
N ALA A 89 5.77 -7.19 0.68
CA ALA A 89 4.82 -6.60 -0.26
C ALA A 89 4.99 -7.17 -1.68
N GLY A 90 6.23 -7.32 -2.15
CA GLY A 90 6.54 -7.95 -3.44
C GLY A 90 6.11 -9.41 -3.50
N LEU A 91 6.35 -10.18 -2.43
CA LEU A 91 5.91 -11.57 -2.33
C LEU A 91 4.38 -11.67 -2.32
N ALA A 92 3.70 -10.79 -1.57
CA ALA A 92 2.25 -10.72 -1.54
C ALA A 92 1.68 -10.39 -2.92
N LEU A 93 2.28 -9.42 -3.62
CA LEU A 93 1.89 -9.04 -4.97
C LEU A 93 2.03 -10.21 -5.94
N ALA A 94 3.15 -10.93 -5.91
CA ALA A 94 3.36 -12.12 -6.73
C ALA A 94 2.29 -13.20 -6.46
N THR A 95 1.96 -13.45 -5.19
CA THR A 95 0.87 -14.39 -4.83
C THR A 95 -0.50 -13.90 -5.28
N LEU A 96 -0.74 -12.58 -5.23
CA LEU A 96 -2.00 -11.98 -5.67
C LEU A 96 -2.19 -12.09 -7.18
N VAL A 97 -1.12 -11.86 -7.96
CA VAL A 97 -1.10 -12.06 -9.42
C VAL A 97 -1.55 -13.48 -9.77
N LEU A 98 -0.96 -14.49 -9.13
CA LEU A 98 -1.32 -15.91 -9.35
C LEU A 98 -2.77 -16.24 -8.95
N GLY A 99 -3.32 -15.51 -7.98
CA GLY A 99 -4.72 -15.64 -7.53
C GLY A 99 -5.75 -14.91 -8.40
N LEU A 100 -5.34 -14.12 -9.41
CA LEU A 100 -6.26 -13.38 -10.28
C LEU A 100 -7.08 -14.32 -11.18
N ASP A 101 -8.35 -13.99 -11.38
CA ASP A 101 -9.23 -14.75 -12.29
C ASP A 101 -8.78 -14.64 -13.75
N CYS A 102 -8.10 -13.54 -14.11
CA CYS A 102 -7.55 -13.30 -15.44
C CYS A 102 -6.36 -14.22 -15.80
N ILE A 103 -5.74 -14.90 -14.82
CA ILE A 103 -4.63 -15.82 -15.07
C ILE A 103 -5.18 -17.23 -15.25
N THR A 104 -5.01 -17.77 -16.46
CA THR A 104 -5.47 -19.09 -16.91
C THR A 104 -4.62 -20.26 -16.40
N PHE A 105 -3.52 -20.00 -15.69
CA PHE A 105 -2.57 -21.03 -15.24
C PHE A 105 -3.16 -22.01 -14.20
N LEU A 106 -4.16 -21.57 -13.42
CA LEU A 106 -4.82 -22.36 -12.36
C LEU A 106 -6.33 -22.51 -12.66
N LYS A 107 -6.68 -23.10 -13.80
CA LYS A 107 -8.10 -23.18 -14.23
C LYS A 107 -8.91 -24.25 -13.48
N GLU A 108 -8.25 -25.16 -12.74
CA GLU A 108 -8.90 -26.37 -12.22
C GLU A 108 -9.52 -26.25 -10.82
N ASP A 109 -9.16 -25.26 -9.98
CA ASP A 109 -9.77 -25.15 -8.64
C ASP A 109 -9.99 -23.69 -8.14
N PRO A 110 -11.24 -23.20 -8.05
CA PRO A 110 -11.53 -21.88 -7.51
C PRO A 110 -11.18 -21.76 -6.01
N TYR A 111 -11.14 -22.88 -5.29
CA TYR A 111 -10.74 -22.94 -3.88
C TYR A 111 -9.26 -22.57 -3.68
N VAL A 112 -8.39 -22.99 -4.59
CA VAL A 112 -6.95 -22.67 -4.53
C VAL A 112 -6.71 -21.18 -4.77
N LYS A 113 -7.41 -20.58 -5.76
CA LYS A 113 -7.36 -19.14 -6.01
C LYS A 113 -7.80 -18.32 -4.80
N LEU A 114 -8.88 -18.75 -4.13
CA LEU A 114 -9.36 -18.11 -2.90
C LEU A 114 -8.31 -18.14 -1.79
N LYS A 115 -7.66 -19.29 -1.60
CA LYS A 115 -6.59 -19.47 -0.60
C LYS A 115 -5.36 -18.63 -0.92
N MET A 116 -5.01 -18.48 -2.20
CA MET A 116 -3.92 -17.58 -2.63
C MET A 116 -4.24 -16.11 -2.36
N CYS A 117 -5.45 -15.66 -2.69
CA CYS A 117 -5.90 -14.29 -2.37
C CYS A 117 -5.92 -14.02 -0.85
N TYR A 118 -6.36 -15.00 -0.06
CA TYR A 118 -6.32 -14.91 1.40
C TYR A 118 -4.87 -14.81 1.92
N GLY A 119 -4.00 -15.70 1.44
CA GLY A 119 -2.58 -15.67 1.79
C GLY A 119 -1.90 -14.35 1.44
N ALA A 120 -2.19 -13.81 0.24
CA ALA A 120 -1.70 -12.51 -0.19
C ALA A 120 -2.17 -11.38 0.75
N GLY A 121 -3.44 -11.39 1.16
CA GLY A 121 -3.98 -10.44 2.15
C GLY A 121 -3.23 -10.50 3.49
N VAL A 122 -2.97 -11.71 4.00
CA VAL A 122 -2.22 -11.89 5.26
C VAL A 122 -0.78 -11.39 5.13
N ILE A 123 -0.11 -11.64 4.01
CA ILE A 123 1.26 -11.15 3.78
C ILE A 123 1.26 -9.62 3.66
N LEU A 124 0.25 -9.01 3.03
CA LEU A 124 0.11 -7.54 2.96
C LEU A 124 -0.07 -6.88 4.32
N CYS A 125 -0.56 -7.57 5.35
CA CYS A 125 -0.58 -7.03 6.73
C CYS A 125 0.83 -6.67 7.21
N ALA A 126 1.87 -7.36 6.72
CA ALA A 126 3.25 -7.05 7.07
C ALA A 126 3.70 -5.66 6.59
N GLY A 127 2.93 -4.98 5.73
CA GLY A 127 3.12 -3.56 5.42
C GLY A 127 3.07 -2.64 6.66
N ILE A 128 2.51 -3.11 7.79
CA ILE A 128 2.59 -2.42 9.08
C ILE A 128 4.05 -2.23 9.53
N LEU A 129 4.96 -3.15 9.20
CA LEU A 129 6.39 -2.99 9.49
C LEU A 129 6.95 -1.74 8.81
N GLY A 130 6.49 -1.45 7.59
CA GLY A 130 6.88 -0.25 6.88
C GLY A 130 6.37 1.01 7.57
N LEU A 131 5.12 0.98 8.05
CA LEU A 131 4.52 2.08 8.80
C LEU A 131 5.28 2.33 10.11
N ILE A 132 5.59 1.27 10.85
CA ILE A 132 6.39 1.35 12.08
C ILE A 132 7.76 1.97 11.77
N GLY A 133 8.44 1.52 10.71
CA GLY A 133 9.74 2.06 10.31
C GLY A 133 9.71 3.55 9.96
N SER A 134 8.70 3.99 9.20
CA SER A 134 8.54 5.40 8.82
C SER A 134 8.13 6.29 9.99
N VAL A 135 7.19 5.84 10.82
CA VAL A 135 6.72 6.61 11.99
C VAL A 135 7.81 6.69 13.04
N TRP A 136 8.52 5.59 13.31
CA TRP A 136 9.66 5.57 14.23
C TRP A 136 10.72 6.58 13.79
N TYR A 137 11.11 6.56 12.51
CA TYR A 137 12.05 7.53 11.95
C TYR A 137 11.58 8.96 12.16
N ALA A 138 10.32 9.25 11.87
CA ALA A 138 9.76 10.59 12.02
C ALA A 138 9.75 11.07 13.49
N VAL A 139 9.42 10.18 14.42
CA VAL A 139 9.41 10.47 15.87
C VAL A 139 10.82 10.69 16.39
N ASP A 140 11.78 9.84 16.01
CA ASP A 140 13.19 9.98 16.42
C ASP A 140 13.75 11.35 16.01
N VAL A 141 13.50 11.75 14.76
CA VAL A 141 13.89 13.06 14.22
C VAL A 141 13.24 14.20 15.00
N TYR A 142 11.96 14.07 15.33
CA TYR A 142 11.24 15.07 16.10
C TYR A 142 11.77 15.20 17.54
N VAL A 143 12.06 14.08 18.21
CA VAL A 143 12.60 14.05 19.57
C VAL A 143 14.01 14.64 19.62
N GLU A 144 14.87 14.30 18.65
CA GLU A 144 16.21 14.87 18.53
C GLU A 144 16.16 16.40 18.37
N ARG A 145 15.25 16.91 17.53
CA ARG A 145 14.98 18.35 17.42
C ARG A 145 14.53 18.96 18.75
N ALA A 146 13.58 18.34 19.44
CA ALA A 146 13.03 18.86 20.69
C ALA A 146 14.07 18.91 21.83
N MET A 147 14.92 17.87 21.92
CA MET A 147 16.03 17.81 22.88
C MET A 147 17.05 18.93 22.67
N LEU A 148 17.45 19.20 21.42
CA LEU A 148 18.42 20.25 21.09
C LEU A 148 17.91 21.66 21.43
N VAL A 149 16.62 21.92 21.20
CA VAL A 149 15.98 23.19 21.59
C VAL A 149 15.98 23.38 23.11
N SER A 150 15.79 22.32 23.89
CA SER A 150 15.74 22.39 25.35
C SER A 150 17.09 22.73 26.01
N HIS A 151 18.22 22.50 25.31
CA HIS A 151 19.57 22.75 25.82
C HIS A 151 20.14 24.13 25.44
N ASN A 152 19.31 25.07 24.97
CA ASN A 152 19.70 26.44 24.58
C ASN A 152 20.83 26.51 23.53
N ILE A 153 21.08 25.42 22.81
CA ILE A 153 21.98 25.39 21.67
C ILE A 153 21.13 25.75 20.46
N PHE A 154 21.12 27.04 20.14
CA PHE A 154 20.41 27.63 19.00
C PHE A 154 21.10 27.24 17.68
N LEU A 155 21.23 25.94 17.38
CA LEU A 155 21.50 25.50 16.02
C LEU A 155 20.21 25.68 15.23
N GLY A 156 20.06 26.85 14.60
CA GLY A 156 19.00 27.18 13.66
C GLY A 156 19.13 26.38 12.36
N VAL A 157 18.94 25.07 12.46
CA VAL A 157 18.80 24.17 11.30
C VAL A 157 17.47 23.43 11.47
N HIS A 158 16.43 23.95 10.83
CA HIS A 158 15.10 23.36 10.81
C HIS A 158 15.04 22.27 9.74
N TYR A 159 14.72 21.03 10.13
CA TYR A 159 14.45 19.95 9.18
C TYR A 159 12.96 19.67 9.05
N ASP A 160 12.50 19.57 7.81
CA ASP A 160 11.14 19.16 7.44
C ASP A 160 11.14 17.73 6.88
N PHE A 161 9.97 17.09 6.93
CA PHE A 161 9.79 15.76 6.36
C PHE A 161 9.81 15.81 4.85
N GLY A 162 10.72 15.03 4.26
CA GLY A 162 10.82 14.92 2.81
C GLY A 162 9.76 14.01 2.21
N TRP A 163 9.63 14.08 0.88
CA TRP A 163 8.64 13.34 0.11
C TRP A 163 8.75 11.82 0.28
N SER A 164 9.96 11.28 0.46
CA SER A 164 10.19 9.84 0.63
C SER A 164 9.53 9.31 1.89
N CYS A 165 9.58 10.06 3.00
CA CYS A 165 8.94 9.69 4.25
C CYS A 165 7.40 9.61 4.11
N TRP A 166 6.81 10.57 3.38
CA TRP A 166 5.38 10.58 3.07
C TRP A 166 4.98 9.41 2.17
N LEU A 167 5.78 9.10 1.15
CA LEU A 167 5.56 7.95 0.28
C LEU A 167 5.62 6.62 1.05
N GLY A 168 6.56 6.48 2.00
CA GLY A 168 6.66 5.29 2.85
C GLY A 168 5.42 5.09 3.73
N MET A 169 4.92 6.16 4.35
CA MET A 169 3.67 6.12 5.13
C MET A 169 2.46 5.80 4.23
N ALA A 170 2.33 6.50 3.09
CA ALA A 170 1.22 6.29 2.16
C ALA A 170 1.22 4.87 1.57
N GLY A 171 2.38 4.35 1.18
CA GLY A 171 2.54 2.99 0.69
C GLY A 171 2.20 1.95 1.75
N SER A 172 2.71 2.10 2.98
CA SER A 172 2.41 1.19 4.08
C SER A 172 0.92 1.15 4.43
N MET A 173 0.27 2.32 4.52
CA MET A 173 -1.18 2.40 4.76
C MET A 173 -1.97 1.77 3.60
N GLY A 174 -1.54 2.02 2.36
CA GLY A 174 -2.16 1.42 1.18
C GLY A 174 -2.08 -0.11 1.18
N CYS A 175 -0.95 -0.69 1.57
CA CYS A 175 -0.80 -2.14 1.76
C CYS A 175 -1.75 -2.67 2.84
N PHE A 176 -1.89 -1.97 3.97
CA PHE A 176 -2.81 -2.36 5.03
C PHE A 176 -4.27 -2.29 4.57
N VAL A 177 -4.67 -1.22 3.88
CA VAL A 177 -6.02 -1.08 3.32
C VAL A 177 -6.29 -2.17 2.28
N ALA A 178 -5.33 -2.46 1.40
CA ALA A 178 -5.46 -3.56 0.44
C ALA A 178 -5.63 -4.92 1.13
N SER A 179 -4.89 -5.16 2.22
CA SER A 179 -5.04 -6.36 3.04
C SER A 179 -6.43 -6.47 3.66
N VAL A 180 -6.93 -5.39 4.27
CA VAL A 180 -8.27 -5.34 4.88
C VAL A 180 -9.35 -5.59 3.82
N LEU A 181 -9.23 -4.95 2.65
CA LEU A 181 -10.16 -5.16 1.54
C LEU A 181 -10.18 -6.63 1.09
N LEU A 182 -9.01 -7.24 0.87
CA LEU A 182 -8.92 -8.64 0.49
C LEU A 182 -9.50 -9.55 1.58
N THR A 183 -9.09 -9.38 2.83
CA THR A 183 -9.48 -10.26 3.94
C THR A 183 -10.97 -10.13 4.28
N CYS A 184 -11.50 -8.91 4.35
CA CYS A 184 -12.91 -8.64 4.66
C CYS A 184 -13.84 -9.15 3.55
N CYS A 185 -13.48 -8.93 2.28
CA CYS A 185 -14.27 -9.44 1.16
C CYS A 185 -14.30 -10.97 1.12
N LEU A 186 -13.19 -11.63 1.46
CA LEU A 186 -13.13 -13.08 1.55
C LEU A 186 -13.99 -13.59 2.71
N TYR A 187 -13.93 -12.95 3.89
CA TYR A 187 -14.74 -13.33 5.05
C TYR A 187 -16.25 -13.17 4.79
N ALA A 188 -16.67 -12.08 4.14
CA ALA A 188 -18.06 -11.88 3.74
C ALA A 188 -18.54 -12.96 2.75
N CYS A 189 -17.67 -13.40 1.82
CA CYS A 189 -17.99 -14.47 0.87
C CYS A 189 -18.08 -15.85 1.55
N THR A 190 -17.24 -16.13 2.56
CA THR A 190 -17.24 -17.43 3.27
C THR A 190 -18.30 -17.52 4.37
N GLY A 191 -18.61 -16.40 5.05
CA GLY A 191 -19.61 -16.34 6.12
C GLY A 191 -21.04 -16.54 5.63
N GLN A 192 -21.32 -16.23 4.36
CA GLN A 192 -22.61 -16.52 3.73
C GLN A 192 -22.81 -18.01 3.42
N SER A 193 -21.73 -18.81 3.37
CA SER A 193 -21.80 -20.24 3.06
C SER A 193 -22.18 -21.12 4.26
N VAL A 194 -22.21 -20.58 5.49
CA VAL A 194 -22.52 -21.36 6.72
C VAL A 194 -24.00 -21.28 7.12
N SER A 195 -24.78 -20.34 6.58
CA SER A 195 -26.18 -20.12 7.01
C SER A 195 -27.27 -20.67 6.08
N PHE A 196 -26.96 -21.34 4.97
CA PHE A 196 -28.00 -21.94 4.13
C PHE A 196 -27.67 -23.39 3.78
N HIS A 197 -28.53 -24.29 4.28
CA HIS A 197 -28.57 -25.70 3.89
C HIS A 197 -28.56 -25.84 2.36
N PRO A 198 -27.96 -26.92 1.82
CA PRO A 198 -27.77 -27.10 0.40
C PRO A 198 -29.05 -27.63 -0.20
N ILE A 199 -29.59 -26.95 -1.22
CA ILE A 199 -30.26 -27.59 -2.35
C ILE A 199 -30.28 -26.58 -3.50
N LEU A 200 -29.69 -27.02 -4.60
CA LEU A 200 -29.81 -26.53 -5.96
C LEU A 200 -28.97 -25.30 -6.39
N SER A 201 -28.06 -25.64 -7.30
CA SER A 201 -27.68 -24.90 -8.52
C SER A 201 -27.01 -23.54 -8.38
N GLN A 202 -25.76 -23.53 -8.84
CA GLN A 202 -25.25 -22.68 -9.92
C GLN A 202 -25.76 -21.22 -9.97
N VAL A 203 -24.78 -20.32 -10.11
CA VAL A 203 -24.92 -18.91 -10.53
C VAL A 203 -25.24 -17.93 -9.40
N ALA A 204 -24.26 -17.68 -8.51
CA ALA A 204 -24.19 -16.42 -7.77
C ALA A 204 -23.22 -15.46 -8.49
N PHE A 205 -23.64 -14.99 -9.66
CA PHE A 205 -23.07 -13.81 -10.30
C PHE A 205 -23.53 -12.60 -9.48
N CYS A 206 -22.60 -11.82 -8.91
CA CYS A 206 -22.95 -10.55 -8.27
C CYS A 206 -23.64 -9.63 -9.29
N PRO A 207 -24.88 -9.15 -9.06
CA PRO A 207 -25.51 -8.25 -10.01
C PRO A 207 -24.98 -6.82 -9.79
N PRO A 208 -24.68 -6.07 -10.86
CA PRO A 208 -24.52 -4.62 -10.77
C PRO A 208 -25.91 -3.97 -10.65
N ARG A 209 -26.03 -3.07 -9.67
CA ARG A 209 -27.22 -2.26 -9.42
C ARG A 209 -27.35 -1.18 -10.50
N GLY A 210 -28.41 -1.27 -11.32
CA GLY A 210 -28.99 -0.11 -11.98
C GLY A 210 -29.40 -0.29 -13.45
N ARG A 211 -30.70 -0.46 -13.71
CA ARG A 211 -31.56 0.54 -14.38
C ARG A 211 -32.96 -0.03 -14.71
N THR A 212 -33.95 0.78 -14.32
CA THR A 212 -35.28 1.00 -14.94
C THR A 212 -36.23 -0.17 -15.16
N ALA A 213 -37.35 -0.15 -14.43
CA ALA A 213 -38.60 -0.76 -14.88
C ALA A 213 -39.69 0.33 -14.91
N THR A 214 -39.92 0.87 -16.11
CA THR A 214 -41.11 1.64 -16.46
C THR A 214 -42.29 0.67 -16.49
N ARG A 215 -43.32 0.97 -15.70
CA ARG A 215 -44.51 0.17 -15.49
C ARG A 215 -45.59 0.62 -16.47
N THR A 216 -46.06 -0.28 -17.34
CA THR A 216 -47.38 -0.12 -17.96
C THR A 216 -48.05 -1.48 -18.07
N ALA A 217 -49.21 -1.58 -17.42
CA ALA A 217 -50.08 -2.74 -17.38
C ALA A 217 -51.36 -2.40 -18.15
N THR A 218 -51.84 -3.33 -19.00
CA THR A 218 -53.23 -3.49 -19.46
C THR A 218 -53.27 -4.80 -20.26
N SER A 219 -53.76 -5.91 -19.70
CA SER A 219 -55.16 -6.34 -19.58
C SER A 219 -55.82 -6.74 -20.92
N LYS A 220 -56.36 -7.97 -20.91
CA LYS A 220 -57.59 -8.49 -21.54
C LYS A 220 -57.49 -9.58 -22.65
N MET A 221 -58.24 -10.64 -22.34
CA MET A 221 -59.28 -11.32 -23.14
C MET A 221 -58.91 -12.44 -24.14
N TYR A 222 -59.33 -13.66 -23.74
CA TYR A 222 -60.15 -14.71 -24.39
C TYR A 222 -59.86 -15.30 -25.79
N ALA A 223 -60.22 -16.61 -25.85
CA ALA A 223 -60.55 -17.47 -27.01
C ALA A 223 -59.35 -17.99 -27.83
N MET A 224 -59.33 -19.19 -28.43
CA MET A 224 -60.27 -20.30 -28.65
C MET A 224 -59.41 -21.51 -29.10
N ASP A 225 -59.70 -22.74 -28.68
CA ASP A 225 -60.20 -23.88 -29.48
C ASP A 225 -59.18 -24.87 -30.10
N SER A 226 -59.30 -26.11 -29.62
CA SER A 226 -59.39 -27.42 -30.30
C SER A 226 -58.31 -28.04 -31.22
N ARG A 227 -58.25 -29.38 -31.03
CA ARG A 227 -57.85 -30.52 -31.89
C ARG A 227 -56.34 -30.76 -32.04
N VAL A 228 -55.81 -31.98 -31.98
CA VAL A 228 -56.33 -33.36 -32.12
C VAL A 228 -55.68 -34.24 -31.06
#